data_AF-A0A4R9JXX1-F1
#
_entry.id   AF-A0A4R9JXX1-F1
#
_cell.length_a   1.000
_cell.length_b   1.000
_cell.length_c   1.000
_cell.angle_alpha   90.00
_cell.angle_beta   90.00
_cell.angle_gamma   90.00
#
_symmetry.space_group_name_H-M   'P 1'
#
loop_
_entity.id
_entity.type
_entity.pdbx_description
1 polymer ?
#
loop_
_entity_poly.entity_id
_entity_poly.type
_entity_poly.pdbx_seq_one_letter_code
_entity_poly.pdbx_strand_id
1 'polypeptide(L)'
;MRIFRTATLLVFAVALGLSAQSKAPLGESEFQGVKRIEFINKSYKRASSDIVQENQELGKKLAQGIQKGDSSVTGGVSIQRIQPGKDGKLGADILTISESTSFDHVNSIIRIVASYVETSFQYKAGGADTLGQYLIYYNAAHRKDLKYFSSKYTEEVTKLLTADKVGLDTNYKNWSGKTQLIIPIEKNILKDGGKDVTTDELEKDVNKIVKDKEKDPATKQKMQEEAKKMDTLQTEKLKEEKKIVQDKKQEVAKEQKEVEQKKEEIKKKEATEVAKLNELKKDPVKNKVEIEKKTEEVKAIQQEVAKTEQQAAVVEAKKDELDKKEEQIAAKEEARKDGNTTSTDGTKTEEAVKVAEQKVEVLKSELQEVKEELKKKEEQSDNVINNKILFMKFIKYDADGHYSNELWAIDTTKDDALYKSPYNNICSKDFKEIANQGVLVLGYDGEKIETRKHKLVLLDPDKLAVKKTSDAADIFWRTPMINRDDKIYVVEKFQDKYHVSRFKSDLTFETRSAEGIEENSEITFFGDKLYVTGKPKEGDKTTIKVFKKEDLSLIKTIAP
;
A
#
# COMPACT_ATOMS: atom_id res chain seq x y z
N MET A 1 16.23 -56.34 102.97
CA MET A 1 16.52 -55.10 103.73
C MET A 1 16.25 -53.92 102.80
N ARG A 2 15.09 -53.28 102.93
CA ARG A 2 14.89 -51.91 103.49
C ARG A 2 15.71 -50.82 102.78
N ILE A 3 15.13 -50.08 101.82
CA ILE A 3 14.31 -48.84 101.90
C ILE A 3 15.18 -47.59 101.60
N PHE A 4 14.73 -46.76 100.63
CA PHE A 4 14.58 -45.28 100.61
C PHE A 4 14.71 -44.79 99.15
N ARG A 5 13.62 -44.60 98.39
CA ARG A 5 12.78 -43.39 98.25
C ARG A 5 13.57 -42.09 97.99
N THR A 6 13.46 -41.58 96.77
CA THR A 6 13.26 -40.14 96.52
C THR A 6 12.49 -39.96 95.22
N ALA A 7 11.56 -39.01 95.27
CA ALA A 7 10.48 -38.81 94.31
C ALA A 7 10.95 -38.11 93.04
N THR A 8 10.35 -38.45 91.91
CA THR A 8 10.29 -37.57 90.75
C THR A 8 8.86 -37.58 90.24
N LEU A 9 8.21 -36.44 90.42
CA LEU A 9 6.84 -36.16 90.01
C LEU A 9 6.86 -35.68 88.55
N LEU A 10 5.87 -36.15 87.80
CA LEU A 10 5.27 -35.66 86.55
C LEU A 10 5.88 -34.39 85.90
N VAL A 11 6.06 -34.41 84.58
CA VAL A 11 5.12 -33.74 83.62
C VAL A 11 5.37 -34.27 82.20
N PHE A 12 4.24 -34.51 81.54
CA PHE A 12 4.00 -34.81 80.13
C PHE A 12 4.79 -33.91 79.15
N ALA A 13 5.47 -34.53 78.18
CA ALA A 13 5.63 -33.94 76.85
C ALA A 13 5.39 -35.06 75.83
N VAL A 14 4.26 -34.98 75.14
CA VAL A 14 3.94 -35.74 73.93
C VAL A 14 5.01 -35.39 72.90
N ALA A 15 6.04 -36.21 72.79
CA ALA A 15 6.93 -36.19 71.64
C ALA A 15 6.18 -36.87 70.49
N LEU A 16 5.53 -36.05 69.67
CA LEU A 16 5.08 -36.42 68.33
C LEU A 16 6.26 -37.12 67.64
N GLY A 17 6.07 -38.40 67.33
CA GLY A 17 6.94 -39.11 66.40
C GLY A 17 6.92 -38.36 65.08
N LEU A 18 8.01 -37.64 64.82
CA LEU A 18 8.33 -37.06 63.52
C LEU A 18 8.21 -38.15 62.47
N SER A 19 7.17 -38.05 61.66
CA SER A 19 7.09 -38.71 60.37
C SER A 19 8.31 -38.25 59.58
N ALA A 20 9.21 -39.18 59.28
CA ALA A 20 10.29 -38.92 58.35
C ALA A 20 9.67 -38.56 57.00
N GLN A 21 9.65 -37.26 56.69
CA GLN A 21 9.60 -36.78 55.31
C GLN A 21 10.81 -37.38 54.59
N SER A 22 10.59 -38.45 53.83
CA SER A 22 11.49 -38.81 52.75
C SER A 22 10.89 -38.30 51.44
N LYS A 23 11.65 -37.35 50.89
CA LYS A 23 11.57 -36.75 49.57
C LYS A 23 10.94 -37.66 48.51
N ALA A 24 10.04 -37.08 47.72
CA ALA A 24 9.66 -37.63 46.42
C ALA A 24 10.92 -37.90 45.58
N PRO A 25 11.07 -39.08 44.96
CA PRO A 25 11.94 -39.23 43.82
C PRO A 25 11.20 -38.69 42.59
N LEU A 26 11.65 -37.50 42.17
CA LEU A 26 11.55 -37.01 40.81
C LEU A 26 11.94 -38.10 39.82
N GLY A 27 11.08 -38.30 38.82
CA GLY A 27 11.22 -39.32 37.79
C GLY A 27 10.04 -39.43 36.84
N GLU A 28 8.96 -38.65 37.03
CA GLU A 28 8.06 -38.26 35.94
C GLU A 28 8.49 -36.88 35.44
N SER A 29 9.70 -36.80 34.87
CA SER A 29 9.90 -35.81 33.82
C SER A 29 8.99 -36.25 32.70
N GLU A 30 7.89 -35.51 32.54
CA GLU A 30 6.93 -35.56 31.45
C GLU A 30 7.49 -36.36 30.28
N PHE A 31 6.93 -37.54 30.05
CA PHE A 31 6.89 -38.03 28.69
C PHE A 31 6.18 -36.92 27.92
N GLN A 32 6.94 -36.07 27.20
CA GLN A 32 6.44 -35.37 26.02
C GLN A 32 6.16 -36.45 24.96
N GLY A 33 5.16 -37.28 25.29
CA GLY A 33 4.76 -38.47 24.59
C GLY A 33 3.95 -38.06 23.39
N VAL A 34 4.65 -37.85 22.28
CA VAL A 34 4.24 -38.21 20.91
C VAL A 34 2.73 -38.05 20.66
N LYS A 35 2.29 -36.87 20.17
CA LYS A 35 0.93 -36.68 19.65
C LYS A 35 0.71 -37.58 18.42
N ARG A 36 0.15 -38.77 18.62
CA ARG A 36 -0.48 -39.57 17.56
C ARG A 36 -1.78 -38.87 17.15
N ILE A 37 -1.96 -38.56 15.87
CA ILE A 37 -3.17 -37.86 15.41
C ILE A 37 -4.24 -38.89 15.08
N GLU A 38 -4.98 -39.29 16.11
CA GLU A 38 -6.16 -40.14 15.99
C GLU A 38 -7.36 -39.39 16.58
N PHE A 39 -8.37 -39.13 15.75
CA PHE A 39 -9.54 -38.34 16.16
C PHE A 39 -10.58 -39.22 16.86
N ILE A 40 -10.97 -38.82 18.07
CA ILE A 40 -12.06 -39.41 18.84
C ILE A 40 -13.35 -38.68 18.47
N ASN A 41 -14.24 -39.38 17.75
CA ASN A 41 -15.52 -38.84 17.29
C ASN A 41 -16.64 -39.10 18.30
N LYS A 42 -17.68 -38.27 18.30
CA LYS A 42 -18.90 -38.49 19.09
C LYS A 42 -19.73 -39.63 18.52
N SER A 43 -19.73 -39.78 17.21
CA SER A 43 -20.47 -40.81 16.48
C SER A 43 -19.61 -41.39 15.35
N TYR A 44 -19.67 -42.72 15.19
CA TYR A 44 -19.09 -43.44 14.05
C TYR A 44 -20.15 -43.88 13.04
N LYS A 45 -21.41 -43.41 13.19
CA LYS A 45 -22.45 -43.65 12.21
C LYS A 45 -22.09 -42.94 10.91
N ARG A 46 -22.34 -43.60 9.78
CA ARG A 46 -22.17 -42.99 8.46
C ARG A 46 -23.08 -41.76 8.37
N ALA A 47 -22.53 -40.64 7.92
CA ALA A 47 -23.31 -39.42 7.67
C ALA A 47 -24.39 -39.69 6.61
N SER A 48 -25.60 -39.16 6.84
CA SER A 48 -26.66 -39.12 5.83
C SER A 48 -26.26 -38.20 4.66
N SER A 49 -26.98 -38.31 3.54
CA SER A 49 -26.88 -37.36 2.42
C SER A 49 -27.02 -35.92 2.88
N ASP A 50 -27.99 -35.69 3.77
CA ASP A 50 -28.35 -34.35 4.22
C ASP A 50 -27.22 -33.71 5.01
N ILE A 51 -26.59 -34.46 5.92
CA ILE A 51 -25.41 -33.97 6.66
C ILE A 51 -24.24 -33.72 5.71
N VAL A 52 -24.05 -34.55 4.68
CA VAL A 52 -22.98 -34.32 3.69
C VAL A 52 -23.23 -33.00 2.97
N GLN A 53 -24.46 -32.78 2.50
CA GLN A 53 -24.86 -31.57 1.77
C GLN A 53 -24.77 -30.33 2.66
N GLU A 54 -25.29 -30.39 3.89
CA GLU A 54 -25.22 -29.28 4.85
C GLU A 54 -23.79 -28.83 5.11
N ASN A 55 -22.86 -29.77 5.31
CA ASN A 55 -21.44 -29.45 5.52
C ASN A 55 -20.83 -28.75 4.30
N GLN A 56 -21.13 -29.24 3.09
CA GLN A 56 -20.64 -28.63 1.84
C GLN A 56 -21.24 -27.23 1.64
N GLU A 57 -22.55 -27.07 1.83
CA GLU A 57 -23.23 -25.78 1.73
C GLU A 57 -22.70 -24.77 2.73
N LEU A 58 -22.40 -25.20 3.96
CA LEU A 58 -21.78 -24.36 4.97
C LEU A 58 -20.43 -23.83 4.50
N GLY A 59 -19.55 -24.71 4.00
CA GLY A 59 -18.24 -24.30 3.43
C GLY A 59 -18.38 -23.31 2.27
N LYS A 60 -19.32 -23.55 1.35
CA LYS A 60 -19.62 -22.65 0.22
C LYS A 60 -20.11 -21.28 0.68
N LYS A 61 -21.05 -21.23 1.63
CA LYS A 61 -21.59 -19.99 2.18
C LYS A 61 -20.51 -19.15 2.88
N LEU A 62 -19.59 -19.80 3.61
CA LEU A 62 -18.44 -19.13 4.22
C LEU A 62 -17.54 -18.48 3.14
N ALA A 63 -17.21 -19.21 2.08
CA ALA A 63 -16.40 -18.70 0.97
C ALA A 63 -17.06 -17.55 0.22
N GLN A 64 -18.36 -17.67 -0.09
CA GLN A 64 -19.14 -16.61 -0.73
C GLN A 64 -19.25 -15.35 0.14
N GLY A 65 -19.33 -15.51 1.46
CA GLY A 65 -19.32 -14.38 2.39
C GLY A 65 -17.97 -13.65 2.37
N ILE A 66 -16.86 -14.40 2.37
CA ILE A 66 -15.52 -13.79 2.29
C ILE A 66 -15.25 -13.09 0.94
N GLN A 67 -15.93 -13.47 -0.15
CA GLN A 67 -15.82 -12.71 -1.40
C GLN A 67 -16.40 -11.29 -1.29
N LYS A 68 -17.30 -11.05 -0.32
CA LYS A 68 -17.96 -9.75 -0.09
C LYS A 68 -17.27 -8.90 0.99
N GLY A 69 -16.29 -9.45 1.70
CA GLY A 69 -15.55 -8.77 2.76
C GLY A 69 -14.59 -9.71 3.49
N ASP A 70 -13.80 -9.24 4.46
CA ASP A 70 -12.76 -10.07 5.08
C ASP A 70 -13.26 -11.03 6.17
N SER A 71 -14.58 -11.16 6.37
CA SER A 71 -15.14 -12.15 7.31
C SER A 71 -16.52 -12.64 6.88
N SER A 72 -16.88 -13.83 7.37
CA SER A 72 -18.19 -14.44 7.17
C SER A 72 -18.60 -15.27 8.38
N VAL A 73 -19.89 -15.32 8.68
CA VAL A 73 -20.45 -16.16 9.74
C VAL A 73 -21.67 -16.89 9.20
N THR A 74 -21.73 -18.20 9.36
CA THR A 74 -22.87 -19.02 8.94
C THR A 74 -22.93 -20.27 9.81
N GLY A 75 -24.12 -20.66 10.26
CA GLY A 75 -24.30 -21.92 11.00
C GLY A 75 -23.44 -22.04 12.27
N GLY A 76 -23.15 -20.91 12.93
CA GLY A 76 -22.26 -20.84 14.10
C GLY A 76 -20.78 -21.20 13.83
N VAL A 77 -20.38 -21.21 12.56
CA VAL A 77 -18.99 -21.17 12.14
C VAL A 77 -18.70 -19.77 11.61
N SER A 78 -17.61 -19.17 12.08
CA SER A 78 -17.09 -17.91 11.53
C SER A 78 -15.77 -18.16 10.82
N ILE A 79 -15.46 -17.31 9.85
CA ILE A 79 -14.18 -17.28 9.18
C ILE A 79 -13.73 -15.84 9.00
N GLN A 80 -12.46 -15.58 9.23
CA GLN A 80 -11.84 -14.27 9.06
C GLN A 80 -10.57 -14.40 8.23
N ARG A 81 -10.45 -13.59 7.19
CA ARG A 81 -9.32 -13.56 6.28
C ARG A 81 -8.32 -12.49 6.68
N ILE A 82 -7.05 -12.86 6.69
CA ILE A 82 -5.91 -11.98 6.90
C ILE A 82 -4.94 -12.22 5.75
N GLN A 83 -4.64 -11.15 5.02
CA GLN A 83 -3.78 -11.25 3.83
C GLN A 83 -2.32 -11.53 4.23
N PRO A 84 -1.55 -12.23 3.38
CA PRO A 84 -0.12 -12.41 3.59
C PRO A 84 0.64 -11.08 3.60
N GLY A 85 1.66 -11.02 4.45
CA GLY A 85 2.49 -9.83 4.66
C GLY A 85 3.53 -9.60 3.57
N LYS A 86 4.21 -8.45 3.64
CA LYS A 86 5.33 -8.10 2.75
C LYS A 86 6.68 -8.68 3.20
N ASP A 87 6.73 -9.23 4.41
CA ASP A 87 7.87 -9.76 5.16
C ASP A 87 8.09 -11.28 4.94
N GLY A 88 7.40 -11.85 3.95
CA GLY A 88 7.49 -13.29 3.64
C GLY A 88 6.70 -14.19 4.60
N LYS A 89 6.04 -13.63 5.63
CA LYS A 89 5.20 -14.42 6.54
C LYS A 89 3.82 -14.72 5.95
N LEU A 90 3.25 -15.84 6.40
CA LEU A 90 1.97 -16.34 5.92
C LEU A 90 0.80 -15.51 6.46
N GLY A 91 -0.16 -15.25 5.57
CA GLY A 91 -1.52 -14.86 5.96
C GLY A 91 -2.32 -16.10 6.38
N ALA A 92 -3.59 -15.90 6.74
CA ALA A 92 -4.46 -17.01 7.08
C ALA A 92 -5.95 -16.70 6.86
N ASP A 93 -6.72 -17.73 6.56
CA ASP A 93 -8.13 -17.75 6.93
C ASP A 93 -8.28 -18.49 8.25
N ILE A 94 -8.83 -17.81 9.26
CA ILE A 94 -9.06 -18.35 10.60
C ILE A 94 -10.51 -18.75 10.73
N LEU A 95 -10.79 -20.05 10.73
CA LEU A 95 -12.13 -20.61 10.93
C LEU A 95 -12.36 -20.94 12.40
N THR A 96 -13.39 -20.34 13.01
CA THR A 96 -13.75 -20.54 14.42
C THR A 96 -15.08 -21.28 14.54
N ILE A 97 -15.14 -22.27 15.43
CA ILE A 97 -16.38 -23.01 15.74
C ILE A 97 -16.96 -22.44 17.04
N SER A 98 -18.19 -21.92 16.99
CA SER A 98 -18.87 -21.37 18.17
C SER A 98 -19.21 -22.44 19.21
N GLU A 99 -19.50 -22.01 20.43
CA GLU A 99 -20.03 -22.87 21.51
C GLU A 99 -21.43 -23.44 21.19
N SER A 100 -22.19 -22.75 20.33
CA SER A 100 -23.52 -23.20 19.90
C SER A 100 -23.48 -24.26 18.81
N THR A 101 -22.30 -24.54 18.24
CA THR A 101 -22.12 -25.47 17.11
C THR A 101 -21.29 -26.66 17.52
N SER A 102 -21.74 -27.86 17.18
CA SER A 102 -21.03 -29.10 17.46
C SER A 102 -21.05 -30.01 16.24
N PHE A 103 -19.95 -30.72 16.02
CA PHE A 103 -19.83 -31.71 14.97
C PHE A 103 -19.57 -33.07 15.60
N ASP A 104 -20.33 -34.07 15.17
CA ASP A 104 -20.23 -35.41 15.75
C ASP A 104 -19.01 -36.20 15.23
N HIS A 105 -18.45 -35.79 14.08
CA HIS A 105 -17.34 -36.46 13.43
C HIS A 105 -16.42 -35.46 12.73
N VAL A 106 -15.11 -35.71 12.76
CA VAL A 106 -14.09 -34.87 12.10
C VAL A 106 -14.33 -34.71 10.59
N ASN A 107 -14.95 -35.70 9.94
CA ASN A 107 -15.27 -35.66 8.51
C ASN A 107 -16.26 -34.55 8.17
N SER A 108 -17.11 -34.12 9.10
CA SER A 108 -17.97 -32.95 8.89
C SER A 108 -17.12 -31.68 8.74
N ILE A 109 -16.12 -31.52 9.62
CA ILE A 109 -15.19 -30.38 9.60
C ILE A 109 -14.33 -30.43 8.32
N ILE A 110 -13.81 -31.60 7.96
CA ILE A 110 -13.04 -31.80 6.71
C ILE A 110 -13.86 -31.37 5.49
N ARG A 111 -15.13 -31.77 5.39
CA ARG A 111 -16.02 -31.40 4.27
C ARG A 111 -16.29 -29.90 4.20
N ILE A 112 -16.49 -29.25 5.36
CA ILE A 112 -16.68 -27.79 5.42
C ILE A 112 -15.42 -27.09 4.90
N VAL A 113 -14.24 -27.49 5.40
CA VAL A 113 -12.96 -26.90 4.98
C VAL A 113 -12.67 -27.19 3.52
N ALA A 114 -12.89 -28.41 3.04
CA ALA A 114 -12.71 -28.78 1.64
C ALA A 114 -13.61 -27.95 0.73
N SER A 115 -14.91 -27.84 1.04
CA SER A 115 -15.82 -27.06 0.20
C SER A 115 -15.55 -25.55 0.25
N TYR A 116 -15.06 -25.06 1.39
CA TYR A 116 -14.52 -23.71 1.49
C TYR A 116 -13.29 -23.52 0.59
N VAL A 117 -12.32 -24.45 0.62
CA VAL A 117 -11.10 -24.38 -0.19
C VAL A 117 -11.40 -24.47 -1.69
N GLU A 118 -12.27 -25.40 -2.07
CA GLU A 118 -12.79 -25.55 -3.44
C GLU A 118 -13.33 -24.21 -3.96
N THR A 119 -14.19 -23.55 -3.17
CA THR A 119 -14.88 -22.32 -3.58
C THR A 119 -13.97 -21.09 -3.52
N SER A 120 -13.18 -20.94 -2.46
CA SER A 120 -12.40 -19.73 -2.23
C SER A 120 -11.05 -19.70 -2.96
N PHE A 121 -10.46 -20.87 -3.23
CA PHE A 121 -9.14 -20.98 -3.89
C PHE A 121 -9.21 -21.74 -5.23
N GLN A 122 -10.43 -22.10 -5.67
CA GLN A 122 -10.71 -22.68 -6.98
C GLN A 122 -9.97 -24.01 -7.24
N TYR A 123 -9.77 -24.81 -6.18
CA TYR A 123 -9.27 -26.18 -6.34
C TYR A 123 -10.38 -27.09 -6.88
N LYS A 124 -10.02 -28.08 -7.67
CA LYS A 124 -10.95 -29.17 -8.05
C LYS A 124 -11.37 -29.96 -6.81
N ALA A 125 -12.59 -30.49 -6.80
CA ALA A 125 -13.15 -31.25 -5.67
C ALA A 125 -12.18 -32.24 -5.02
N GLY A 126 -11.55 -33.14 -5.79
CA GLY A 126 -10.60 -34.12 -5.23
C GLY A 126 -9.33 -33.51 -4.62
N GLY A 127 -8.88 -32.37 -5.17
CA GLY A 127 -7.76 -31.62 -4.59
C GLY A 127 -8.18 -30.91 -3.30
N ALA A 128 -9.36 -30.31 -3.29
CA ALA A 128 -9.91 -29.66 -2.12
C ALA A 128 -10.19 -30.63 -0.95
N ASP A 129 -10.63 -31.85 -1.25
CA ASP A 129 -10.78 -32.93 -0.26
C ASP A 129 -9.43 -33.29 0.39
N THR A 130 -8.38 -33.43 -0.42
CA THR A 130 -7.01 -33.71 0.04
C THR A 130 -6.51 -32.57 0.93
N LEU A 131 -6.69 -31.32 0.50
CA LEU A 131 -6.30 -30.15 1.29
C LEU A 131 -7.10 -30.02 2.58
N GLY A 132 -8.41 -30.28 2.55
CA GLY A 132 -9.26 -30.31 3.74
C GLY A 132 -8.71 -31.27 4.79
N GLN A 133 -8.32 -32.48 4.37
CA GLN A 133 -7.70 -33.46 5.27
C GLN A 133 -6.35 -32.97 5.82
N TYR A 134 -5.46 -32.46 4.97
CA TYR A 134 -4.14 -31.95 5.37
C TYR A 134 -4.25 -30.76 6.34
N LEU A 135 -5.18 -29.85 6.10
CA LEU A 135 -5.44 -28.70 6.98
C LEU A 135 -5.89 -29.14 8.37
N ILE A 136 -6.72 -30.18 8.46
CA ILE A 136 -7.15 -30.74 9.74
C ILE A 136 -5.98 -31.40 10.48
N TYR A 137 -5.12 -32.15 9.79
CA TYR A 137 -3.91 -32.73 10.40
C TYR A 137 -2.91 -31.67 10.86
N TYR A 138 -2.67 -30.67 10.02
CA TYR A 138 -1.80 -29.53 10.32
C TYR A 138 -2.24 -28.81 11.61
N ASN A 139 -3.55 -28.53 11.74
CA ASN A 139 -4.10 -27.88 12.92
C ASN A 139 -4.10 -28.77 14.17
N ALA A 140 -4.23 -30.08 14.01
CA ALA A 140 -4.14 -31.02 15.14
C ALA A 140 -2.71 -31.16 15.68
N ALA A 141 -1.73 -31.16 14.77
CA ALA A 141 -0.31 -31.21 15.11
C ALA A 141 0.09 -30.04 16.01
N HIS A 142 -0.33 -28.84 15.58
CA HIS A 142 0.05 -27.56 16.17
C HIS A 142 -0.98 -27.02 17.18
N ARG A 143 -1.87 -27.89 17.68
CA ARG A 143 -2.89 -27.52 18.67
C ARG A 143 -2.26 -26.85 19.90
N LYS A 144 -2.73 -25.64 20.23
CA LYS A 144 -2.24 -24.74 21.30
C LYS A 144 -0.80 -24.24 21.15
N ASP A 145 -0.18 -24.43 19.99
CA ASP A 145 1.21 -24.03 19.75
C ASP A 145 1.30 -22.61 19.18
N LEU A 146 0.97 -21.61 19.99
CA LEU A 146 1.09 -20.21 19.58
C LEU A 146 2.51 -19.84 19.17
N LYS A 147 3.53 -20.44 19.79
CA LYS A 147 4.93 -20.15 19.44
C LYS A 147 5.21 -20.53 17.99
N TYR A 148 4.75 -21.70 17.57
CA TYR A 148 4.84 -22.13 16.18
C TYR A 148 4.12 -21.12 15.25
N PHE A 149 2.86 -20.76 15.53
CA PHE A 149 2.12 -19.81 14.68
C PHE A 149 2.78 -18.41 14.64
N SER A 150 3.29 -17.89 15.76
CA SER A 150 3.99 -16.60 15.80
C SER A 150 5.29 -16.59 14.99
N SER A 151 5.92 -17.75 14.80
CA SER A 151 7.14 -17.86 13.97
C SER A 151 6.87 -17.87 12.47
N LYS A 152 5.65 -18.24 12.04
CA LYS A 152 5.30 -18.50 10.63
C LYS A 152 4.34 -17.49 10.01
N TYR A 153 3.48 -16.90 10.82
CA TYR A 153 2.38 -16.06 10.36
C TYR A 153 2.60 -14.59 10.72
N THR A 154 1.94 -13.71 9.99
CA THR A 154 2.02 -12.26 10.25
C THR A 154 1.51 -11.91 11.65
N GLU A 155 1.90 -10.73 12.14
CA GLU A 155 1.46 -10.25 13.44
C GLU A 155 -0.07 -10.12 13.52
N GLU A 156 -0.72 -9.69 12.43
CA GLU A 156 -2.18 -9.56 12.34
C GLU A 156 -2.90 -10.89 12.51
N VAL A 157 -2.37 -11.98 11.94
CA VAL A 157 -2.90 -13.32 12.18
C VAL A 157 -2.79 -13.65 13.66
N THR A 158 -1.60 -13.50 14.23
CA THR A 158 -1.30 -13.93 15.60
C THR A 158 -2.12 -13.18 16.65
N LYS A 159 -2.42 -11.89 16.43
CA LYS A 159 -3.28 -11.07 17.29
C LYS A 159 -4.70 -11.61 17.45
N LEU A 160 -5.19 -12.37 16.47
CA LEU A 160 -6.54 -12.96 16.48
C LEU A 160 -6.57 -14.37 17.07
N LEU A 161 -5.41 -14.98 17.33
CA LEU A 161 -5.31 -16.32 17.86
C LEU A 161 -5.41 -16.32 19.38
N THR A 162 -6.22 -17.24 19.91
CA THR A 162 -6.32 -17.48 21.35
C THR A 162 -5.60 -18.77 21.70
N ALA A 163 -4.72 -18.74 22.71
CA ALA A 163 -3.86 -19.87 23.09
C ALA A 163 -4.63 -21.17 23.34
N ASP A 164 -5.79 -21.07 23.99
CA ASP A 164 -6.64 -22.20 24.32
C ASP A 164 -7.51 -22.67 23.15
N LYS A 165 -7.64 -21.91 22.06
CA LYS A 165 -8.51 -22.23 20.91
C LYS A 165 -7.75 -22.57 19.62
N VAL A 166 -6.54 -22.05 19.42
CA VAL A 166 -5.75 -22.23 18.19
C VAL A 166 -5.49 -23.71 17.88
N GLY A 167 -5.77 -24.11 16.64
CA GLY A 167 -5.71 -25.49 16.15
C GLY A 167 -6.99 -26.29 16.40
N LEU A 168 -6.91 -27.60 16.18
CA LEU A 168 -8.01 -28.54 16.42
C LEU A 168 -7.59 -29.62 17.43
N ASP A 169 -8.43 -29.87 18.43
CA ASP A 169 -8.19 -30.97 19.37
C ASP A 169 -8.54 -32.32 18.73
N THR A 170 -7.89 -33.41 19.11
CA THR A 170 -8.25 -34.74 18.59
C THR A 170 -9.53 -35.28 19.21
N ASN A 171 -10.04 -34.68 20.28
CA ASN A 171 -11.26 -35.10 20.96
C ASN A 171 -12.46 -34.17 20.66
N TYR A 172 -13.57 -34.76 20.18
CA TYR A 172 -14.80 -34.02 19.84
C TYR A 172 -15.32 -33.10 20.95
N LYS A 173 -15.09 -33.45 22.23
CA LYS A 173 -15.53 -32.64 23.38
C LYS A 173 -14.88 -31.27 23.43
N ASN A 174 -13.76 -31.09 22.75
CA ASN A 174 -12.99 -29.85 22.71
C ASN A 174 -13.11 -29.13 21.36
N TRP A 175 -14.09 -29.46 20.52
CA TRP A 175 -14.27 -28.77 19.25
C TRP A 175 -15.10 -27.50 19.39
N SER A 176 -16.33 -27.64 19.92
CA SER A 176 -17.26 -26.55 20.12
C SER A 176 -16.68 -25.47 21.05
N GLY A 177 -16.66 -24.22 20.58
CA GLY A 177 -16.14 -23.05 21.33
C GLY A 177 -14.63 -22.99 21.55
N LYS A 178 -13.90 -24.07 21.24
CA LYS A 178 -12.49 -24.27 21.60
C LYS A 178 -11.58 -24.52 20.38
N THR A 179 -12.04 -24.13 19.20
CA THR A 179 -11.35 -24.36 17.92
C THR A 179 -11.22 -23.08 17.11
N GLN A 180 -9.97 -22.76 16.73
CA GLN A 180 -9.60 -21.81 15.69
C GLN A 180 -8.69 -22.55 14.70
N LEU A 181 -9.28 -23.03 13.61
CA LEU A 181 -8.60 -23.69 12.51
C LEU A 181 -7.90 -22.66 11.62
N ILE A 182 -6.63 -22.89 11.33
CA ILE A 182 -5.79 -22.03 10.51
C ILE A 182 -5.66 -22.64 9.12
N ILE A 183 -6.07 -21.89 8.10
CA ILE A 183 -5.81 -22.19 6.70
C ILE A 183 -4.71 -21.23 6.23
N PRO A 184 -3.46 -21.70 6.06
CA PRO A 184 -2.36 -20.82 5.71
C PRO A 184 -2.44 -20.32 4.28
N ILE A 185 -2.20 -19.04 4.09
CA ILE A 185 -2.31 -18.36 2.80
C ILE A 185 -0.98 -17.72 2.42
N GLU A 186 -0.57 -17.96 1.18
CA GLU A 186 0.57 -17.32 0.54
C GLU A 186 0.12 -16.43 -0.63
N LYS A 187 0.96 -15.47 -1.01
CA LYS A 187 0.74 -14.67 -2.22
C LYS A 187 0.90 -15.56 -3.46
N ASN A 188 -0.08 -15.54 -4.37
CA ASN A 188 0.01 -16.26 -5.64
C ASN A 188 -0.55 -15.41 -6.79
N ILE A 189 0.34 -14.84 -7.60
CA ILE A 189 0.00 -13.99 -8.74
C ILE A 189 -0.67 -14.72 -9.91
N LEU A 190 -0.63 -16.05 -9.90
CA LEU A 190 -1.21 -16.86 -10.97
C LEU A 190 -2.71 -17.07 -10.79
N LYS A 191 -3.21 -16.92 -9.55
CA LYS A 191 -4.63 -17.01 -9.21
C LYS A 191 -5.27 -15.62 -9.24
N ASP A 192 -6.52 -15.54 -9.71
CA ASP A 192 -7.27 -14.28 -9.78
C ASP A 192 -7.41 -13.60 -8.40
N GLY A 193 -7.47 -14.39 -7.34
CA GLY A 193 -7.52 -13.91 -5.96
C GLY A 193 -6.20 -13.38 -5.42
N GLY A 194 -5.09 -13.46 -6.17
CA GLY A 194 -3.74 -13.04 -5.76
C GLY A 194 -3.12 -13.87 -4.63
N LYS A 195 -3.74 -14.99 -4.28
CA LYS A 195 -3.42 -15.79 -3.11
C LYS A 195 -3.78 -17.26 -3.29
N ASP A 196 -3.16 -18.11 -2.49
CA ASP A 196 -3.38 -19.54 -2.52
C ASP A 196 -3.11 -20.17 -1.14
N VAL A 197 -3.59 -21.39 -0.93
CA VAL A 197 -3.19 -22.22 0.21
C VAL A 197 -1.76 -22.68 -0.01
N THR A 198 -0.90 -22.53 1.00
CA THR A 198 0.51 -22.96 0.92
C THR A 198 0.63 -24.48 1.05
N THR A 199 0.55 -25.15 -0.10
CA THR A 199 0.55 -26.62 -0.19
C THR A 199 1.87 -27.25 0.25
N ASP A 200 2.99 -26.55 0.09
CA ASP A 200 4.32 -27.07 0.41
C ASP A 200 4.55 -27.11 1.93
N GLU A 201 4.13 -26.08 2.67
CA GLU A 201 4.22 -26.07 4.14
C GLU A 201 3.29 -27.15 4.73
N LEU A 202 2.06 -27.27 4.20
CA LEU A 202 1.13 -28.32 4.63
C LEU A 202 1.72 -29.71 4.42
N GLU A 203 2.30 -29.97 3.25
CA GLU A 203 2.91 -31.26 2.98
C GLU A 203 4.10 -31.52 3.92
N LYS A 204 5.02 -30.56 4.05
CA LYS A 204 6.21 -30.68 4.89
C LYS A 204 5.85 -31.03 6.33
N ASP A 205 4.93 -30.27 6.91
CA ASP A 205 4.57 -30.45 8.32
C ASP A 205 3.75 -31.71 8.54
N VAL A 206 2.77 -32.00 7.68
CA VAL A 206 1.93 -33.19 7.83
C VAL A 206 2.72 -34.46 7.55
N ASN A 207 3.53 -34.50 6.50
CA ASN A 207 4.35 -35.68 6.18
C ASN A 207 5.43 -35.93 7.25
N LYS A 208 5.93 -34.89 7.93
CA LYS A 208 6.83 -35.07 9.08
C LYS A 208 6.14 -35.80 10.23
N ILE A 209 4.86 -35.51 10.50
CA ILE A 209 4.09 -36.23 11.51
C ILE A 209 3.98 -37.71 11.14
N VAL A 210 3.74 -38.02 9.87
CA VAL A 210 3.67 -39.41 9.36
C VAL A 210 5.00 -40.13 9.53
N LYS A 211 6.13 -39.47 9.20
CA LYS A 211 7.48 -40.05 9.32
C LYS A 211 7.89 -40.29 10.77
N ASP A 212 7.66 -39.32 11.64
CA ASP A 212 8.23 -39.33 13.00
C ASP A 212 7.35 -40.05 14.04
N LYS A 213 6.03 -40.20 13.81
CA LYS A 213 5.07 -40.46 14.91
C LYS A 213 4.04 -41.57 14.71
N GLU A 214 3.89 -42.16 13.52
CA GLU A 214 2.90 -43.22 13.30
C GLU A 214 3.53 -44.63 13.33
N LYS A 215 3.21 -45.40 14.37
CA LYS A 215 3.68 -46.78 14.57
C LYS A 215 2.65 -47.83 14.16
N ASP A 216 1.38 -47.46 13.99
CA ASP A 216 0.35 -48.40 13.55
C ASP A 216 0.38 -48.61 12.04
N PRO A 217 0.47 -49.86 11.55
CA PRO A 217 0.53 -50.14 10.12
C PRO A 217 -0.66 -49.61 9.33
N ALA A 218 -1.88 -49.66 9.90
CA ALA A 218 -3.09 -49.24 9.20
C ALA A 218 -3.17 -47.71 9.03
N THR A 219 -2.87 -46.94 10.08
CA THR A 219 -2.79 -45.48 10.00
C THR A 219 -1.62 -45.04 9.13
N LYS A 220 -0.49 -45.73 9.19
CA LYS A 220 0.66 -45.46 8.32
C LYS A 220 0.33 -45.67 6.85
N GLN A 221 -0.38 -46.75 6.50
CA GLN A 221 -0.81 -47.00 5.12
C GLN A 221 -1.78 -45.92 4.64
N LYS A 222 -2.80 -45.58 5.43
CA LYS A 222 -3.74 -44.50 5.08
C LYS A 222 -3.01 -43.18 4.86
N MET A 223 -2.04 -42.84 5.71
CA MET A 223 -1.28 -41.60 5.55
C MET A 223 -0.33 -41.61 4.35
N GLN A 224 0.20 -42.78 3.97
CA GLN A 224 0.93 -42.92 2.71
C GLN A 224 0.01 -42.75 1.49
N GLU A 225 -1.24 -43.21 1.55
CA GLU A 225 -2.23 -42.97 0.50
C GLU A 225 -2.59 -41.48 0.39
N GLU A 226 -2.79 -40.79 1.51
CA GLU A 226 -3.01 -39.33 1.52
C GLU A 226 -1.79 -38.55 1.04
N ALA A 227 -0.57 -38.98 1.38
CA ALA A 227 0.67 -38.39 0.87
C ALA A 227 0.80 -38.54 -0.66
N LYS A 228 0.40 -39.68 -1.23
CA LYS A 228 0.35 -39.86 -2.69
C LYS A 228 -0.66 -38.94 -3.35
N LYS A 229 -1.82 -38.72 -2.73
CA LYS A 229 -2.82 -37.76 -3.24
C LYS A 229 -2.29 -36.33 -3.18
N MET A 230 -1.59 -35.96 -2.11
CA MET A 230 -0.96 -34.64 -1.97
C MET A 230 0.15 -34.44 -3.01
N ASP A 231 1.00 -35.43 -3.23
CA ASP A 231 2.05 -35.39 -4.27
C ASP A 231 1.44 -35.25 -5.68
N THR A 232 0.37 -36.01 -5.96
CA THR A 232 -0.39 -35.89 -7.22
C THR A 232 -0.97 -34.49 -7.37
N LEU A 233 -1.63 -33.97 -6.33
CA LEU A 233 -2.21 -32.61 -6.30
C LEU A 233 -1.15 -31.57 -6.59
N GLN A 234 -0.01 -31.62 -5.89
CA GLN A 234 1.02 -30.63 -6.10
C GLN A 234 1.69 -30.77 -7.48
N THR A 235 1.78 -31.98 -8.04
CA THR A 235 2.28 -32.21 -9.40
C THR A 235 1.34 -31.62 -10.44
N GLU A 236 0.02 -31.81 -10.27
CA GLU A 236 -0.99 -31.16 -11.11
C GLU A 236 -0.96 -29.64 -10.97
N LYS A 237 -0.83 -29.12 -9.74
CA LYS A 237 -0.69 -27.69 -9.45
C LYS A 237 0.52 -27.10 -10.18
N LEU A 238 1.70 -27.73 -10.11
CA LEU A 238 2.89 -27.25 -10.84
C LEU A 238 2.70 -27.24 -12.36
N LYS A 239 2.08 -28.28 -12.93
CA LYS A 239 1.77 -28.34 -14.37
C LYS A 239 0.82 -27.21 -14.79
N GLU A 240 -0.21 -26.95 -13.99
CA GLU A 240 -1.17 -25.87 -14.23
C GLU A 240 -0.52 -24.50 -14.09
N GLU A 241 0.24 -24.26 -13.01
CA GLU A 241 0.97 -23.01 -12.79
C GLU A 241 1.97 -22.74 -13.92
N LYS A 242 2.70 -23.75 -14.38
CA LYS A 242 3.64 -23.64 -15.50
C LYS A 242 2.93 -23.22 -16.79
N LYS A 243 1.77 -23.82 -17.09
CA LYS A 243 0.97 -23.43 -18.25
C LYS A 243 0.46 -21.99 -18.12
N ILE A 244 -0.08 -21.60 -16.97
CA ILE A 244 -0.57 -20.24 -16.73
C ILE A 244 0.56 -19.22 -16.84
N VAL A 245 1.76 -19.52 -16.32
CA VAL A 245 2.94 -18.65 -16.46
C VAL A 245 3.32 -18.49 -17.94
N GLN A 246 3.35 -19.58 -18.71
CA GLN A 246 3.67 -19.51 -20.14
C GLN A 246 2.64 -18.66 -20.90
N ASP A 247 1.34 -18.87 -20.65
CA ASP A 247 0.27 -18.11 -21.27
C ASP A 247 0.37 -16.61 -20.91
N LYS A 248 0.55 -16.29 -19.62
CA LYS A 248 0.74 -14.89 -19.14
C LYS A 248 2.02 -14.26 -19.70
N LYS A 249 3.11 -15.01 -19.87
CA LYS A 249 4.34 -14.49 -20.51
C LYS A 249 4.13 -14.16 -21.98
N GLN A 250 3.35 -14.96 -22.71
CA GLN A 250 3.00 -14.65 -24.10
C GLN A 250 2.14 -13.38 -24.18
N GLU A 251 1.17 -13.24 -23.27
CA GLU A 251 0.34 -12.03 -23.16
C GLU A 251 1.19 -10.79 -22.84
N VAL A 252 2.05 -10.86 -21.83
CA VAL A 252 2.96 -9.77 -21.44
C VAL A 252 3.96 -9.44 -22.55
N ALA A 253 4.47 -10.43 -23.29
CA ALA A 253 5.34 -10.20 -24.44
C ALA A 253 4.60 -9.50 -25.60
N LYS A 254 3.31 -9.77 -25.77
CA LYS A 254 2.46 -9.05 -26.72
C LYS A 254 2.20 -7.61 -26.26
N GLU A 255 1.82 -7.42 -24.99
CA GLU A 255 1.67 -6.08 -24.38
C GLU A 255 2.97 -5.28 -24.51
N GLN A 256 4.13 -5.88 -24.27
CA GLN A 256 5.44 -5.23 -24.39
C GLN A 256 5.72 -4.76 -25.82
N LYS A 257 5.41 -5.59 -26.82
CA LYS A 257 5.56 -5.20 -28.24
C LYS A 257 4.61 -4.06 -28.62
N GLU A 258 3.36 -4.11 -28.18
CA GLU A 258 2.37 -3.06 -28.46
C GLU A 258 2.77 -1.72 -27.80
N VAL A 259 3.24 -1.76 -26.55
CA VAL A 259 3.71 -0.57 -25.84
C VAL A 259 4.98 0.00 -26.47
N GLU A 260 5.93 -0.84 -26.89
CA GLU A 260 7.16 -0.35 -27.53
C GLU A 260 6.87 0.24 -28.92
N GLN A 261 5.99 -0.40 -29.72
CA GLN A 261 5.53 0.16 -31.00
C GLN A 261 4.85 1.51 -30.80
N LYS A 262 3.91 1.61 -29.84
CA LYS A 262 3.23 2.86 -29.52
C LYS A 262 4.20 3.93 -29.05
N LYS A 263 5.20 3.56 -28.24
CA LYS A 263 6.25 4.47 -27.77
C LYS A 263 7.10 5.00 -28.93
N GLU A 264 7.51 4.14 -29.87
CA GLU A 264 8.23 4.58 -31.07
C GLU A 264 7.40 5.51 -31.96
N GLU A 265 6.12 5.18 -32.19
CA GLU A 265 5.21 5.99 -32.98
C GLU A 265 4.98 7.37 -32.34
N ILE A 266 4.74 7.42 -31.03
CA ILE A 266 4.54 8.67 -30.30
C ILE A 266 5.84 9.50 -30.30
N LYS A 267 7.01 8.89 -30.10
CA LYS A 267 8.29 9.63 -30.17
C LYS A 267 8.57 10.18 -31.57
N LYS A 268 8.28 9.44 -32.64
CA LYS A 268 8.39 9.94 -34.03
C LYS A 268 7.43 11.09 -34.28
N LYS A 269 6.19 10.98 -33.78
CA LYS A 269 5.17 12.03 -33.86
C LYS A 269 5.59 13.27 -33.08
N GLU A 270 6.10 13.12 -31.87
CA GLU A 270 6.64 14.20 -31.05
C GLU A 270 7.79 14.93 -31.77
N ALA A 271 8.79 14.19 -32.25
CA ALA A 271 9.93 14.77 -32.95
C ALA A 271 9.50 15.55 -34.22
N THR A 272 8.54 15.01 -34.97
CA THR A 272 8.00 15.64 -36.18
C THR A 272 7.23 16.93 -35.85
N GLU A 273 6.37 16.90 -34.83
CA GLU A 273 5.57 18.05 -34.45
C GLU A 273 6.38 19.13 -33.73
N VAL A 274 7.40 18.75 -32.95
CA VAL A 274 8.38 19.69 -32.38
C VAL A 274 9.23 20.34 -33.48
N ALA A 275 9.65 19.58 -34.51
CA ALA A 275 10.39 20.13 -35.64
C ALA A 275 9.55 21.15 -36.43
N LYS A 276 8.29 20.83 -36.75
CA LYS A 276 7.34 21.75 -37.39
C LYS A 276 7.08 22.98 -36.54
N LEU A 277 6.90 22.80 -35.23
CA LEU A 277 6.71 23.91 -34.29
C LEU A 277 7.94 24.84 -34.25
N ASN A 278 9.15 24.28 -34.29
CA ASN A 278 10.39 25.06 -34.34
C ASN A 278 10.60 25.77 -35.68
N GLU A 279 10.13 25.21 -36.80
CA GLU A 279 10.16 25.85 -38.11
C GLU A 279 9.16 27.02 -38.20
N LEU A 280 7.92 26.84 -37.72
CA LEU A 280 6.92 27.89 -37.66
C LEU A 280 7.37 29.07 -36.77
N LYS A 281 8.12 28.78 -35.70
CA LYS A 281 8.72 29.78 -34.80
C LYS A 281 9.82 30.64 -35.43
N LYS A 282 10.30 30.33 -36.65
CA LYS A 282 11.26 31.19 -37.38
C LYS A 282 10.61 32.47 -37.91
N ASP A 283 9.29 32.46 -38.16
CA ASP A 283 8.50 33.65 -38.53
C ASP A 283 7.19 33.69 -37.69
N PRO A 284 7.31 34.10 -36.41
CA PRO A 284 6.22 33.97 -35.43
C PRO A 284 5.06 34.96 -35.64
N VAL A 285 5.27 36.04 -36.43
CA VAL A 285 4.23 37.05 -36.71
C VAL A 285 3.25 36.54 -37.75
N LYS A 286 3.74 35.83 -38.78
CA LYS A 286 2.91 35.26 -39.85
C LYS A 286 2.21 33.95 -39.44
N ASN A 287 2.83 33.15 -38.58
CA ASN A 287 2.40 31.77 -38.25
C ASN A 287 1.73 31.63 -36.86
N LYS A 288 1.33 32.74 -36.22
CA LYS A 288 0.85 32.78 -34.82
C LYS A 288 -0.24 31.75 -34.48
N VAL A 289 -1.28 31.64 -35.31
CA VAL A 289 -2.43 30.72 -35.09
C VAL A 289 -1.99 29.25 -35.21
N GLU A 290 -1.06 28.97 -36.11
CA GLU A 290 -0.57 27.61 -36.36
C GLU A 290 0.42 27.15 -35.28
N ILE A 291 1.20 28.08 -34.72
CA ILE A 291 2.10 27.85 -33.56
C ILE A 291 1.30 27.48 -32.30
N GLU A 292 0.20 28.17 -32.02
CA GLU A 292 -0.64 27.92 -30.83
C GLU A 292 -1.28 26.53 -30.90
N LYS A 293 -1.91 26.20 -32.04
CA LYS A 293 -2.46 24.86 -32.31
C LYS A 293 -1.40 23.76 -32.19
N LYS A 294 -0.22 23.96 -32.78
CA LYS A 294 0.88 22.99 -32.72
C LYS A 294 1.49 22.83 -31.33
N THR A 295 1.45 23.88 -30.51
CA THR A 295 1.94 23.83 -29.12
C THR A 295 1.02 22.97 -28.24
N GLU A 296 -0.30 23.07 -28.41
CA GLU A 296 -1.26 22.20 -27.72
C GLU A 296 -1.15 20.74 -28.17
N GLU A 297 -0.99 20.50 -29.48
CA GLU A 297 -0.75 19.16 -30.02
C GLU A 297 0.52 18.53 -29.43
N VAL A 298 1.63 19.27 -29.31
CA VAL A 298 2.87 18.79 -28.67
C VAL A 298 2.66 18.49 -27.18
N LYS A 299 1.93 19.32 -26.44
CA LYS A 299 1.64 19.08 -25.00
C LYS A 299 0.80 17.82 -24.78
N ALA A 300 -0.20 17.59 -25.64
CA ALA A 300 -1.00 16.37 -25.60
C ALA A 300 -0.15 15.12 -25.89
N ILE A 301 0.76 15.21 -26.89
CA ILE A 301 1.71 14.14 -27.22
C ILE A 301 2.64 13.84 -26.04
N GLN A 302 3.16 14.85 -25.35
CA GLN A 302 4.03 14.67 -24.16
C GLN A 302 3.32 13.98 -22.99
N GLN A 303 2.04 14.29 -22.75
CA GLN A 303 1.24 13.56 -21.77
C GLN A 303 1.02 12.10 -22.18
N GLU A 304 0.88 11.83 -23.48
CA GLU A 304 0.77 10.48 -24.00
C GLU A 304 2.09 9.70 -23.88
N VAL A 305 3.25 10.36 -24.06
CA VAL A 305 4.58 9.80 -23.79
C VAL A 305 4.68 9.36 -22.33
N ALA A 306 4.38 10.26 -21.39
CA ALA A 306 4.48 9.96 -19.95
C ALA A 306 3.58 8.78 -19.52
N LYS A 307 2.35 8.71 -20.04
CA LYS A 307 1.44 7.57 -19.80
C LYS A 307 1.98 6.27 -20.40
N THR A 308 2.56 6.34 -21.60
CA THR A 308 3.12 5.16 -22.27
C THR A 308 4.39 4.65 -21.56
N GLU A 309 5.21 5.55 -21.00
CA GLU A 309 6.37 5.18 -20.18
C GLU A 309 5.97 4.53 -18.85
N GLN A 310 4.92 5.03 -18.19
CA GLN A 310 4.34 4.36 -17.00
C GLN A 310 3.82 2.96 -17.35
N GLN A 311 3.11 2.82 -18.47
CA GLN A 311 2.62 1.52 -18.93
C GLN A 311 3.78 0.56 -19.23
N ALA A 312 4.87 1.03 -19.84
CA ALA A 312 6.07 0.23 -20.10
C ALA A 312 6.71 -0.28 -18.80
N ALA A 313 6.82 0.58 -17.77
CA ALA A 313 7.36 0.18 -16.47
C ALA A 313 6.50 -0.89 -15.77
N VAL A 314 5.16 -0.79 -15.87
CA VAL A 314 4.25 -1.81 -15.33
C VAL A 314 4.39 -3.14 -16.06
N VAL A 315 4.52 -3.12 -17.39
CA VAL A 315 4.71 -4.34 -18.20
C VAL A 315 6.04 -5.01 -17.88
N GLU A 316 7.12 -4.25 -17.71
CA GLU A 316 8.43 -4.80 -17.32
C GLU A 316 8.39 -5.40 -15.91
N ALA A 317 7.73 -4.73 -14.95
CA ALA A 317 7.56 -5.28 -13.60
C ALA A 317 6.76 -6.60 -13.58
N LYS A 318 5.70 -6.71 -14.41
CA LYS A 318 4.94 -7.96 -14.57
C LYS A 318 5.82 -9.08 -15.13
N LYS A 319 6.66 -8.76 -16.13
CA LYS A 319 7.58 -9.71 -16.75
C LYS A 319 8.59 -10.26 -15.73
N ASP A 320 9.23 -9.37 -14.96
CA ASP A 320 10.15 -9.77 -13.89
C ASP A 320 9.48 -10.66 -12.83
N GLU A 321 8.23 -10.38 -12.47
CA GLU A 321 7.48 -11.19 -11.50
C GLU A 321 7.15 -12.59 -12.06
N LEU A 322 6.83 -12.68 -13.35
CA LEU A 322 6.58 -13.95 -14.05
C LEU A 322 7.86 -14.76 -14.28
N ASP A 323 9.00 -14.11 -14.56
CA ASP A 323 10.30 -14.76 -14.69
C ASP A 323 10.71 -15.43 -13.37
N LYS A 324 10.61 -14.69 -12.25
CA LYS A 324 10.82 -15.25 -10.91
C LYS A 324 9.89 -16.41 -10.59
N LYS A 325 8.61 -16.31 -11.00
CA LYS A 325 7.65 -17.38 -10.76
C LYS A 325 7.97 -18.63 -11.58
N GLU A 326 8.45 -18.49 -12.82
CA GLU A 326 8.92 -19.62 -13.63
C GLU A 326 10.12 -20.32 -12.99
N GLU A 327 11.12 -19.55 -12.52
CA GLU A 327 12.28 -20.10 -11.82
C GLU A 327 11.88 -20.87 -10.56
N GLN A 328 10.96 -20.33 -9.76
CA GLN A 328 10.41 -21.02 -8.58
C GLN A 328 9.70 -22.33 -8.95
N ILE A 329 8.90 -22.33 -10.02
CA ILE A 329 8.22 -23.54 -10.50
C ILE A 329 9.24 -24.58 -10.97
N ALA A 330 10.26 -24.18 -11.71
CA ALA A 330 11.33 -25.07 -12.17
C ALA A 330 12.09 -25.69 -11.00
N ALA A 331 12.49 -24.88 -10.01
CA ALA A 331 13.16 -25.36 -8.80
C ALA A 331 12.29 -26.37 -8.01
N LYS A 332 10.98 -26.12 -7.90
CA LYS A 332 10.05 -27.07 -7.26
C LYS A 332 9.88 -28.36 -8.07
N GLU A 333 9.87 -28.28 -9.40
CA GLU A 333 9.79 -29.45 -10.29
C GLU A 333 11.04 -30.33 -10.17
N GLU A 334 12.24 -29.73 -10.14
CA GLU A 334 13.51 -30.44 -9.95
C GLU A 334 13.60 -31.09 -8.56
N ALA A 335 13.27 -30.34 -7.49
CA ALA A 335 13.29 -30.86 -6.13
C ALA A 335 12.41 -32.12 -5.95
N ARG A 336 11.31 -32.25 -6.71
CA ARG A 336 10.48 -33.46 -6.70
C ARG A 336 10.99 -34.58 -7.59
N LYS A 337 11.65 -34.29 -8.71
CA LYS A 337 12.25 -35.32 -9.60
C LYS A 337 13.40 -36.06 -8.92
N ASP A 338 14.20 -35.37 -8.12
CA ASP A 338 15.34 -35.95 -7.41
C ASP A 338 14.96 -36.78 -6.17
N GLY A 339 13.66 -36.96 -5.90
CA GLY A 339 13.17 -37.70 -4.72
C GLY A 339 13.53 -37.06 -3.38
N ASN A 340 14.11 -35.86 -3.38
CA ASN A 340 14.50 -35.12 -2.19
C ASN A 340 13.35 -34.26 -1.67
N THR A 341 12.23 -34.87 -1.30
CA THR A 341 11.17 -34.20 -0.52
C THR A 341 11.50 -34.08 0.98
N THR A 342 12.77 -34.27 1.36
CA THR A 342 13.26 -34.01 2.73
C THR A 342 14.74 -33.64 2.70
N SER A 343 15.02 -32.34 2.59
CA SER A 343 16.12 -31.60 3.26
C SER A 343 16.51 -30.38 2.43
N THR A 344 15.86 -29.25 2.67
CA THR A 344 16.60 -27.97 2.68
C THR A 344 16.66 -27.54 4.13
N ASP A 345 17.72 -28.01 4.79
CA ASP A 345 18.23 -27.40 6.00
C ASP A 345 18.51 -25.92 5.70
N GLY A 346 18.11 -25.06 6.64
CA GLY A 346 17.84 -23.64 6.42
C GLY A 346 19.06 -22.75 6.29
N THR A 347 20.06 -23.10 5.47
CA THR A 347 21.31 -22.32 5.39
C THR A 347 21.66 -21.79 3.99
N LYS A 348 21.03 -22.26 2.91
CA LYS A 348 21.30 -21.74 1.55
C LYS A 348 20.19 -20.87 0.95
N THR A 349 19.05 -20.77 1.61
CA THR A 349 17.94 -19.91 1.20
C THR A 349 18.01 -18.53 1.87
N GLU A 350 18.68 -18.39 3.01
CA GLU A 350 18.77 -17.11 3.71
C GLU A 350 19.62 -16.06 2.98
N GLU A 351 20.70 -16.43 2.28
CA GLU A 351 21.53 -15.44 1.56
C GLU A 351 20.86 -14.98 0.25
N ALA A 352 20.15 -15.86 -0.45
CA ALA A 352 19.41 -15.50 -1.66
C ALA A 352 18.13 -14.71 -1.35
N VAL A 353 17.46 -15.02 -0.22
CA VAL A 353 16.29 -14.28 0.26
C VAL A 353 16.70 -12.96 0.92
N LYS A 354 17.79 -12.87 1.70
CA LYS A 354 18.28 -11.59 2.27
C LYS A 354 18.74 -10.60 1.21
N VAL A 355 19.37 -11.07 0.12
CA VAL A 355 19.77 -10.18 -1.00
C VAL A 355 18.55 -9.72 -1.83
N ALA A 356 17.50 -10.55 -1.93
CA ALA A 356 16.25 -10.20 -2.59
C ALA A 356 15.36 -9.30 -1.71
N GLU A 357 15.31 -9.54 -0.39
CA GLU A 357 14.65 -8.69 0.59
C GLU A 357 15.35 -7.34 0.69
N GLN A 358 16.68 -7.27 0.73
CA GLN A 358 17.40 -5.98 0.71
C GLN A 358 17.16 -5.18 -0.58
N LYS A 359 17.07 -5.82 -1.75
CA LYS A 359 16.75 -5.10 -3.00
C LYS A 359 15.27 -4.68 -3.10
N VAL A 360 14.36 -5.47 -2.52
CA VAL A 360 12.93 -5.14 -2.43
C VAL A 360 12.68 -4.09 -1.33
N GLU A 361 13.46 -4.06 -0.26
CA GLU A 361 13.48 -3.04 0.78
C GLU A 361 13.95 -1.71 0.19
N VAL A 362 15.02 -1.72 -0.63
CA VAL A 362 15.54 -0.52 -1.33
C VAL A 362 14.55 0.01 -2.36
N LEU A 363 13.91 -0.85 -3.16
CA LEU A 363 12.89 -0.41 -4.13
C LEU A 363 11.57 -0.01 -3.47
N LYS A 364 11.19 -0.65 -2.35
CA LYS A 364 10.05 -0.20 -1.53
C LYS A 364 10.38 1.08 -0.79
N SER A 365 11.61 1.29 -0.33
CA SER A 365 12.03 2.54 0.30
C SER A 365 12.08 3.67 -0.71
N GLU A 366 12.55 3.45 -1.95
CA GLU A 366 12.47 4.45 -3.03
C GLU A 366 11.02 4.76 -3.42
N LEU A 367 10.15 3.74 -3.53
CA LEU A 367 8.73 3.93 -3.83
C LEU A 367 7.94 4.55 -2.65
N GLN A 368 8.36 4.26 -1.42
CA GLN A 368 7.78 4.80 -0.20
C GLN A 368 8.32 6.20 0.08
N GLU A 369 9.56 6.53 -0.27
CA GLU A 369 10.09 7.88 -0.29
C GLU A 369 9.33 8.74 -1.29
N VAL A 370 9.10 8.26 -2.53
CA VAL A 370 8.28 9.00 -3.50
C VAL A 370 6.82 9.14 -3.05
N LYS A 371 6.23 8.11 -2.41
CA LYS A 371 4.85 8.17 -1.89
C LYS A 371 4.72 8.99 -0.60
N GLU A 372 5.73 8.99 0.26
CA GLU A 372 5.81 9.82 1.46
C GLU A 372 6.18 11.26 1.11
N GLU A 373 6.96 11.51 0.06
CA GLU A 373 7.22 12.85 -0.49
C GLU A 373 5.93 13.45 -1.07
N LEU A 374 5.08 12.62 -1.68
CA LEU A 374 3.74 13.00 -2.13
C LEU A 374 2.71 13.15 -0.98
N LYS A 375 2.75 12.28 0.05
CA LYS A 375 1.88 12.37 1.24
C LYS A 375 2.25 13.49 2.21
N LYS A 376 3.55 13.76 2.42
CA LYS A 376 4.03 14.90 3.19
C LYS A 376 3.57 16.21 2.57
N LYS A 377 3.41 16.24 1.24
CA LYS A 377 2.81 17.36 0.50
C LYS A 377 1.29 17.52 0.70
N GLU A 378 0.58 16.48 1.15
CA GLU A 378 -0.87 16.51 1.45
C GLU A 378 -1.18 16.84 2.92
N GLU A 379 -0.30 16.53 3.89
CA GLU A 379 -0.52 16.80 5.33
C GLU A 379 0.08 18.13 5.83
N GLN A 380 0.95 18.77 5.05
CA GLN A 380 1.61 20.02 5.41
C GLN A 380 0.73 21.23 5.08
N SER A 381 0.67 22.21 6.00
CA SER A 381 0.04 23.51 5.73
C SER A 381 0.70 24.18 4.53
N ASP A 382 -0.06 24.92 3.72
CA ASP A 382 0.40 25.61 2.50
C ASP A 382 1.69 26.45 2.65
N ASN A 383 2.00 26.87 3.87
CA ASN A 383 3.17 27.68 4.20
C ASN A 383 4.42 26.85 4.55
N VAL A 384 4.36 25.52 4.51
CA VAL A 384 5.50 24.62 4.70
C VAL A 384 6.05 24.25 3.33
N ILE A 385 7.26 24.69 3.04
CA ILE A 385 7.92 24.47 1.75
C ILE A 385 9.31 23.91 2.03
N ASN A 386 9.64 22.77 1.42
CA ASN A 386 10.94 22.08 1.61
C ASN A 386 11.29 21.84 3.09
N ASN A 387 10.33 21.35 3.88
CA ASN A 387 10.43 21.14 5.33
C ASN A 387 10.74 22.40 6.17
N LYS A 388 10.60 23.59 5.60
CA LYS A 388 10.72 24.86 6.30
C LYS A 388 9.36 25.50 6.44
N ILE A 389 9.06 26.02 7.63
CA ILE A 389 7.84 26.79 7.86
C ILE A 389 8.14 28.22 7.43
N LEU A 390 7.52 28.66 6.34
CA LEU A 390 7.65 30.01 5.84
C LEU A 390 6.57 30.91 6.42
N PHE A 391 6.94 32.16 6.68
CA PHE A 391 5.99 33.19 7.07
C PHE A 391 6.47 34.56 6.63
N MET A 392 5.49 35.42 6.32
CA MET A 392 5.72 36.80 5.94
C MET A 392 5.66 37.67 7.18
N LYS A 393 6.76 38.37 7.50
CA LYS A 393 6.80 39.39 8.55
C LYS A 393 6.48 40.74 7.91
N PHE A 394 5.34 41.30 8.29
CA PHE A 394 4.98 42.66 7.95
C PHE A 394 5.91 43.67 8.65
N ILE A 395 6.46 44.63 7.91
CA ILE A 395 7.32 45.69 8.46
C ILE A 395 6.56 47.01 8.54
N LYS A 396 6.01 47.47 7.42
CA LYS A 396 5.23 48.70 7.31
C LYS A 396 4.40 48.72 6.03
N TYR A 397 3.44 49.65 5.95
CA TYR A 397 2.82 50.05 4.70
C TYR A 397 3.11 51.52 4.44
N ASP A 398 3.30 51.88 3.17
CA ASP A 398 3.42 53.28 2.78
C ASP A 398 2.03 53.90 2.52
N ALA A 399 1.95 55.23 2.34
CA ALA A 399 0.73 55.88 1.85
C ALA A 399 0.27 55.15 0.57
N ASP A 400 -1.03 54.86 0.47
CA ASP A 400 -1.67 54.03 -0.56
C ASP A 400 -1.63 52.51 -0.33
N GLY A 401 -1.09 52.00 0.77
CA GLY A 401 -1.23 50.60 1.22
C GLY A 401 -0.23 49.61 0.63
N HIS A 402 0.86 50.10 0.04
CA HIS A 402 1.98 49.31 -0.48
C HIS A 402 2.74 48.66 0.68
N TYR A 403 2.87 47.33 0.69
CA TYR A 403 3.51 46.60 1.77
C TYR A 403 5.04 46.59 1.64
N SER A 404 5.71 46.67 2.78
CA SER A 404 7.10 46.30 2.94
C SER A 404 7.16 45.11 3.89
N ASN A 405 7.55 43.96 3.34
CA ASN A 405 7.55 42.69 4.02
C ASN A 405 8.94 42.03 3.99
N GLU A 406 9.19 41.17 4.97
CA GLU A 406 10.32 40.26 4.99
C GLU A 406 9.81 38.82 4.96
N LEU A 407 10.44 37.97 4.16
CA LEU A 407 10.15 36.53 4.18
C LEU A 407 11.11 35.84 5.15
N TRP A 408 10.56 35.05 6.06
CA TRP A 408 11.29 34.29 7.05
C TRP A 408 10.96 32.80 6.91
N ALA A 409 11.92 31.96 7.28
CA ALA A 409 11.77 30.51 7.34
C ALA A 409 12.27 29.98 8.68
N ILE A 410 11.53 29.06 9.29
CA ILE A 410 12.01 28.22 10.39
C ILE A 410 12.43 26.88 9.78
N ASP A 411 13.70 26.52 9.95
CA ASP A 411 14.22 25.23 9.55
C ASP A 411 13.99 24.21 10.67
N THR A 412 12.88 23.46 10.56
CA THR A 412 12.48 22.45 11.54
C THR A 412 13.47 21.30 11.67
N THR A 413 14.41 21.18 10.72
CA THR A 413 15.46 20.14 10.74
C THR A 413 16.74 20.60 11.42
N LYS A 414 16.86 21.89 11.76
CA LYS A 414 18.03 22.50 12.38
C LYS A 414 17.65 23.24 13.67
N ASP A 415 17.00 22.53 14.60
CA ASP A 415 16.62 23.09 15.91
C ASP A 415 15.83 24.39 15.80
N ASP A 416 14.85 24.40 14.88
CA ASP A 416 14.01 25.55 14.56
C ASP A 416 14.78 26.82 14.19
N ALA A 417 15.96 26.66 13.57
CA ALA A 417 16.81 27.78 13.16
C ALA A 417 16.05 28.76 12.27
N LEU A 418 16.07 30.03 12.69
CA LEU A 418 15.37 31.10 12.03
C LEU A 418 16.25 31.73 10.92
N TYR A 419 15.73 31.72 9.70
CA TYR A 419 16.38 32.25 8.52
C TYR A 419 15.59 33.43 7.94
N LYS A 420 16.27 34.54 7.68
CA LYS A 420 15.70 35.70 6.98
C LYS A 420 16.11 35.67 5.52
N SER A 421 15.15 35.85 4.61
CA SER A 421 15.47 36.02 3.19
C SER A 421 16.39 37.23 2.98
N PRO A 422 17.46 37.08 2.17
CA PRO A 422 18.29 38.21 1.78
C PRO A 422 17.55 39.17 0.84
N TYR A 423 16.40 38.78 0.27
CA TYR A 423 15.54 39.64 -0.53
C TYR A 423 14.46 40.27 0.36
N ASN A 424 14.56 41.57 0.58
CA ASN A 424 13.70 42.34 1.49
C ASN A 424 12.77 43.35 0.77
N ASN A 425 12.85 43.45 -0.55
CA ASN A 425 11.99 44.32 -1.33
C ASN A 425 10.67 43.61 -1.71
N ILE A 426 9.99 43.01 -0.72
CA ILE A 426 8.76 42.24 -0.93
C ILE A 426 7.55 43.13 -0.60
N CYS A 427 6.55 43.11 -1.48
CA CYS A 427 5.31 43.88 -1.35
C CYS A 427 4.02 43.08 -1.52
N SER A 428 4.11 41.79 -1.86
CA SER A 428 2.95 40.89 -1.82
C SER A 428 2.50 40.64 -0.39
N LYS A 429 1.18 40.50 -0.18
CA LYS A 429 0.60 40.12 1.12
C LYS A 429 0.90 38.67 1.49
N ASP A 430 0.98 37.80 0.48
CA ASP A 430 1.24 36.38 0.60
C ASP A 430 2.39 35.96 -0.32
N PHE A 431 2.73 34.67 -0.24
CA PHE A 431 3.65 33.99 -1.14
C PHE A 431 2.97 32.73 -1.69
N LYS A 432 3.49 32.18 -2.79
CA LYS A 432 3.00 30.91 -3.36
C LYS A 432 4.17 29.96 -3.59
N GLU A 433 3.97 28.67 -3.31
CA GLU A 433 4.89 27.65 -3.78
C GLU A 433 4.75 27.49 -5.29
N ILE A 434 5.89 27.48 -6.00
CA ILE A 434 5.99 26.92 -7.34
C ILE A 434 6.66 25.56 -7.20
N ALA A 435 5.87 24.50 -7.40
CA ALA A 435 6.30 23.12 -7.18
C ALA A 435 7.63 22.83 -7.89
N ASN A 436 8.58 22.28 -7.14
CA ASN A 436 9.93 21.91 -7.60
C ASN A 436 10.77 23.09 -8.13
N GLN A 437 10.37 24.35 -7.90
CA GLN A 437 11.12 25.53 -8.37
C GLN A 437 11.49 26.50 -7.26
N GLY A 438 10.54 26.87 -6.40
CA GLY A 438 10.82 27.82 -5.32
C GLY A 438 9.60 28.59 -4.84
N VAL A 439 9.84 29.71 -4.18
CA VAL A 439 8.82 30.54 -3.54
C VAL A 439 8.58 31.80 -4.36
N LEU A 440 7.35 31.99 -4.82
CA LEU A 440 6.93 33.17 -5.57
C LEU A 440 6.49 34.28 -4.61
N VAL A 441 7.06 35.46 -4.81
CA VAL A 441 6.64 36.71 -4.15
C VAL A 441 6.54 37.83 -5.18
N LEU A 442 5.86 38.92 -4.81
CA LEU A 442 5.89 40.16 -5.59
C LEU A 442 6.93 41.12 -4.99
N GLY A 443 7.91 41.47 -5.82
CA GLY A 443 9.01 42.35 -5.44
C GLY A 443 8.94 43.71 -6.13
N TYR A 444 9.80 44.64 -5.72
CA TYR A 444 9.94 45.95 -6.36
C TYR A 444 11.39 46.43 -6.47
N ASP A 445 11.63 47.31 -7.44
CA ASP A 445 12.91 47.99 -7.65
C ASP A 445 12.77 49.51 -7.45
N GLY A 446 13.76 50.14 -6.81
CA GLY A 446 13.83 51.59 -6.62
C GLY A 446 13.32 52.09 -5.26
N GLU A 447 13.85 53.22 -4.80
CA GLU A 447 13.58 53.78 -3.46
C GLU A 447 12.34 54.67 -3.40
N LYS A 448 11.94 55.27 -4.54
CA LYS A 448 10.80 56.18 -4.61
C LYS A 448 9.52 55.44 -4.94
N ILE A 449 8.50 55.66 -4.11
CA ILE A 449 7.20 55.01 -4.18
C ILE A 449 6.53 55.18 -5.55
N GLU A 450 6.72 56.35 -6.15
CA GLU A 450 5.97 56.80 -7.33
C GLU A 450 6.59 56.34 -8.65
N THR A 451 7.82 55.83 -8.60
CA THR A 451 8.56 55.37 -9.78
C THR A 451 9.02 53.93 -9.70
N ARG A 452 8.76 53.23 -8.57
CA ARG A 452 9.12 51.83 -8.42
C ARG A 452 8.24 50.95 -9.30
N LYS A 453 8.89 50.03 -10.00
CA LYS A 453 8.22 48.97 -10.76
C LYS A 453 8.15 47.72 -9.92
N HIS A 454 7.08 46.96 -10.07
CA HIS A 454 6.90 45.71 -9.36
C HIS A 454 7.00 44.53 -10.31
N LYS A 455 7.54 43.42 -9.81
CA LYS A 455 7.89 42.26 -10.61
C LYS A 455 7.67 40.98 -9.82
N LEU A 456 7.43 39.87 -10.53
CA LEU A 456 7.46 38.55 -9.91
C LEU A 456 8.91 38.24 -9.56
N VAL A 457 9.10 37.66 -8.39
CA VAL A 457 10.40 37.20 -7.91
C VAL A 457 10.25 35.77 -7.45
N LEU A 458 11.03 34.88 -8.04
CA LEU A 458 11.13 33.49 -7.65
C LEU A 458 12.36 33.34 -6.76
N LEU A 459 12.13 32.97 -5.51
CA LEU A 459 13.16 32.76 -4.51
C LEU A 459 13.53 31.28 -4.42
N ASP A 460 14.80 31.01 -4.13
CA ASP A 460 15.29 29.69 -3.83
C ASP A 460 14.62 29.13 -2.57
N PRO A 461 14.11 27.89 -2.59
CA PRO A 461 13.36 27.35 -1.44
C PRO A 461 14.24 27.17 -0.20
N ASP A 462 15.56 27.02 -0.35
CA ASP A 462 16.46 26.83 0.77
C ASP A 462 17.09 28.11 1.27
N LYS A 463 17.63 28.89 0.34
CA LYS A 463 18.36 30.13 0.63
C LYS A 463 17.47 31.37 0.61
N LEU A 464 16.21 31.25 0.19
CA LEU A 464 15.30 32.36 -0.07
C LEU A 464 15.93 33.52 -0.87
N ALA A 465 16.97 33.23 -1.65
CA ALA A 465 17.68 34.19 -2.48
C ALA A 465 17.04 34.25 -3.87
N VAL A 466 17.16 35.38 -4.55
CA VAL A 466 16.56 35.55 -5.88
C VAL A 466 17.14 34.54 -6.87
N LYS A 467 16.29 33.67 -7.43
CA LYS A 467 16.64 32.78 -8.55
C LYS A 467 16.35 33.43 -9.89
N LYS A 468 15.16 34.03 -10.00
CA LYS A 468 14.70 34.66 -11.24
C LYS A 468 13.72 35.77 -10.93
N THR A 469 13.63 36.74 -11.83
CA THR A 469 12.59 37.78 -11.81
C THR A 469 11.88 37.80 -13.15
N SER A 470 10.62 38.23 -13.18
CA SER A 470 9.93 38.49 -14.45
C SER A 470 10.57 39.67 -15.17
N ASP A 471 10.72 39.58 -16.49
CA ASP A 471 11.26 40.65 -17.31
C ASP A 471 10.22 41.76 -17.54
N ALA A 472 10.65 43.02 -17.35
CA ALA A 472 10.05 44.31 -17.77
C ALA A 472 8.53 44.57 -17.57
N ALA A 473 7.78 43.63 -17.02
CA ALA A 473 6.37 43.77 -16.68
C ALA A 473 6.23 44.62 -15.41
N ASP A 474 5.40 45.66 -15.47
CA ASP A 474 5.07 46.48 -14.30
C ASP A 474 3.81 45.92 -13.65
N ILE A 475 4.00 45.03 -12.69
CA ILE A 475 2.90 44.28 -12.10
C ILE A 475 2.19 45.16 -11.09
N PHE A 476 0.86 45.16 -11.11
CA PHE A 476 0.11 45.91 -10.13
C PHE A 476 0.36 45.31 -8.73
N TRP A 477 0.82 46.13 -7.80
CA TRP A 477 1.34 45.67 -6.53
C TRP A 477 0.29 45.06 -5.58
N ARG A 478 -1.01 45.29 -5.83
CA ARG A 478 -2.13 44.59 -5.15
C ARG A 478 -2.70 43.43 -5.95
N THR A 479 -2.00 42.98 -7.00
CA THR A 479 -2.49 41.89 -7.84
C THR A 479 -2.88 40.67 -7.00
N PRO A 480 -4.00 39.99 -7.29
CA PRO A 480 -4.14 38.60 -6.90
C PRO A 480 -3.00 37.81 -7.55
N MET A 481 -2.22 37.09 -6.74
CA MET A 481 -1.11 36.26 -7.22
C MET A 481 -1.56 34.81 -7.27
N ILE A 482 -2.07 34.38 -8.42
CA ILE A 482 -2.70 33.06 -8.56
C ILE A 482 -1.76 32.13 -9.32
N ASN A 483 -1.30 31.07 -8.65
CA ASN A 483 -0.61 29.95 -9.29
C ASN A 483 -1.61 28.81 -9.57
N ARG A 484 -1.85 28.49 -10.83
CA ARG A 484 -2.77 27.42 -11.24
C ARG A 484 -2.40 26.84 -12.61
N ASP A 485 -2.38 25.51 -12.71
CA ASP A 485 -2.03 24.76 -13.94
C ASP A 485 -0.66 25.16 -14.52
N ASP A 486 0.34 25.28 -13.64
CA ASP A 486 1.71 25.73 -13.94
C ASP A 486 1.79 27.11 -14.61
N LYS A 487 0.81 27.96 -14.31
CA LYS A 487 0.68 29.33 -14.83
C LYS A 487 0.39 30.29 -13.69
N ILE A 488 1.07 31.43 -13.73
CA ILE A 488 0.94 32.51 -12.76
C ILE A 488 0.10 33.62 -13.41
N TYR A 489 -1.02 33.97 -12.79
CA TYR A 489 -1.90 35.03 -13.24
C TYR A 489 -1.76 36.23 -12.30
N VAL A 490 -1.59 37.40 -12.90
CA VAL A 490 -1.48 38.68 -12.21
C VAL A 490 -2.20 39.78 -12.99
N VAL A 491 -2.40 40.91 -12.35
CA VAL A 491 -2.79 42.17 -12.96
C VAL A 491 -1.52 42.96 -13.25
N GLU A 492 -1.31 43.33 -14.50
CA GLU A 492 -0.17 44.10 -14.96
C GLU A 492 -0.63 45.47 -15.46
N LYS A 493 0.13 46.51 -15.12
CA LYS A 493 0.00 47.82 -15.74
C LYS A 493 0.78 47.84 -17.05
N PHE A 494 0.07 48.06 -18.15
CA PHE A 494 0.67 48.17 -19.48
C PHE A 494 -0.02 49.29 -20.26
N GLN A 495 0.77 50.20 -20.83
CA GLN A 495 0.25 51.36 -21.59
C GLN A 495 -0.83 52.14 -20.80
N ASP A 496 -0.55 52.42 -19.53
CA ASP A 496 -1.44 53.14 -18.58
C ASP A 496 -2.82 52.50 -18.34
N LYS A 497 -2.99 51.23 -18.70
CA LYS A 497 -4.17 50.42 -18.38
C LYS A 497 -3.76 49.16 -17.63
N TYR A 498 -4.72 48.55 -16.94
CA TYR A 498 -4.50 47.29 -16.23
C TYR A 498 -5.03 46.14 -17.03
N HIS A 499 -4.30 45.02 -17.01
CA HIS A 499 -4.62 43.85 -17.80
C HIS A 499 -4.35 42.61 -16.96
N VAL A 500 -5.13 41.54 -17.16
CA VAL A 500 -4.70 40.22 -16.68
C VAL A 500 -3.53 39.79 -17.55
N SER A 501 -2.41 39.47 -16.91
CA SER A 501 -1.22 38.89 -17.53
C SER A 501 -0.94 37.52 -16.94
N ARG A 502 -0.39 36.67 -17.80
CA ARG A 502 -0.06 35.29 -17.48
C ARG A 502 1.40 35.02 -17.76
N PHE A 503 2.04 34.39 -16.80
CA PHE A 503 3.43 33.96 -16.84
C PHE A 503 3.49 32.44 -16.66
N LYS A 504 4.52 31.82 -17.18
CA LYS A 504 4.88 30.43 -16.83
C LYS A 504 5.42 30.38 -15.40
N SER A 505 5.43 29.19 -14.82
CA SER A 505 6.07 28.93 -13.51
C SER A 505 7.52 29.44 -13.43
N ASP A 506 8.25 29.44 -14.55
CA ASP A 506 9.61 29.98 -14.63
C ASP A 506 9.66 31.52 -14.80
N LEU A 507 8.57 32.24 -14.56
CA LEU A 507 8.41 33.69 -14.71
C LEU A 507 8.53 34.23 -16.14
N THR A 508 8.56 33.36 -17.15
CA THR A 508 8.53 33.82 -18.54
C THR A 508 7.13 34.30 -18.88
N PHE A 509 7.01 35.54 -19.40
CA PHE A 509 5.73 36.09 -19.85
C PHE A 509 5.11 35.21 -20.96
N GLU A 510 3.83 34.88 -20.85
CA GLU A 510 3.10 34.14 -21.88
C GLU A 510 2.16 35.04 -22.67
N THR A 511 1.25 35.72 -21.99
CA THR A 511 0.20 36.51 -22.64
C THR A 511 -0.38 37.55 -21.70
N ARG A 512 -1.03 38.55 -22.28
CA ARG A 512 -1.78 39.61 -21.59
C ARG A 512 -3.12 39.77 -22.29
N SER A 513 -4.19 39.89 -21.51
CA SER A 513 -5.51 40.26 -22.02
C SER A 513 -5.43 41.56 -22.83
N ALA A 514 -6.02 41.58 -24.02
CA ALA A 514 -6.07 42.80 -24.83
C ALA A 514 -6.99 43.86 -24.23
N GLU A 515 -8.07 43.40 -23.59
CA GLU A 515 -9.04 44.26 -22.94
C GLU A 515 -8.57 44.67 -21.56
N GLY A 516 -8.62 45.98 -21.29
CA GLY A 516 -8.28 46.51 -19.98
C GLY A 516 -9.26 46.04 -18.91
N ILE A 517 -8.78 45.90 -17.68
CA ILE A 517 -9.56 45.59 -16.49
C ILE A 517 -9.36 46.69 -15.47
N GLU A 518 -10.10 46.66 -14.37
CA GLU A 518 -9.84 47.54 -13.24
C GLU A 518 -8.63 47.03 -12.45
N GLU A 519 -7.87 47.93 -11.83
CA GLU A 519 -6.64 47.59 -11.13
C GLU A 519 -6.87 46.64 -9.94
N ASN A 520 -7.92 46.87 -9.18
CA ASN A 520 -8.32 46.04 -8.02
C ASN A 520 -9.30 44.93 -8.43
N SER A 521 -9.11 44.33 -9.60
CA SER A 521 -9.98 43.23 -10.04
C SER A 521 -9.60 41.91 -9.37
N GLU A 522 -10.61 41.18 -8.91
CA GLU A 522 -10.49 39.78 -8.52
C GLU A 522 -10.58 38.87 -9.74
N ILE A 523 -9.90 37.73 -9.68
CA ILE A 523 -9.81 36.76 -10.77
C ILE A 523 -10.35 35.41 -10.29
N THR A 524 -11.44 34.95 -10.89
CA THR A 524 -12.09 33.67 -10.56
C THR A 524 -12.05 32.72 -11.75
N PHE A 525 -11.70 31.46 -11.51
CA PHE A 525 -11.63 30.42 -12.54
C PHE A 525 -12.86 29.50 -12.47
N PHE A 526 -13.51 29.24 -13.60
CA PHE A 526 -14.56 28.23 -13.70
C PHE A 526 -14.58 27.59 -15.08
N GLY A 527 -14.30 26.29 -15.15
CA GLY A 527 -14.14 25.56 -16.41
C GLY A 527 -13.01 26.13 -17.26
N ASP A 528 -13.33 26.47 -18.51
CA ASP A 528 -12.47 27.08 -19.51
C ASP A 528 -12.43 28.62 -19.45
N LYS A 529 -13.06 29.22 -18.43
CA LYS A 529 -13.27 30.68 -18.33
C LYS A 529 -12.62 31.29 -17.10
N LEU A 530 -12.30 32.57 -17.25
CA LEU A 530 -11.74 33.44 -16.25
C LEU A 530 -12.66 34.65 -16.07
N TYR A 531 -13.24 34.79 -14.90
CA TYR A 531 -14.17 35.86 -14.56
C TYR A 531 -13.40 36.92 -13.78
N VAL A 532 -13.39 38.13 -14.31
CA VAL A 532 -12.67 39.27 -13.73
C VAL A 532 -13.68 40.28 -13.27
N THR A 533 -13.69 40.52 -11.97
CA THR A 533 -14.64 41.42 -11.30
C THR A 533 -13.88 42.55 -10.64
N GLY A 534 -14.12 43.78 -11.06
CA GLY A 534 -13.49 44.96 -10.49
C GLY A 534 -14.52 46.00 -10.08
N LYS A 535 -14.24 46.73 -9.00
CA LYS A 535 -14.99 47.95 -8.65
C LYS A 535 -14.48 49.08 -9.55
N PRO A 536 -15.33 49.68 -10.38
CA PRO A 536 -14.88 50.73 -11.28
C PRO A 536 -14.68 52.04 -10.50
N LYS A 537 -14.10 53.05 -11.17
CA LYS A 537 -13.98 54.40 -10.61
C LYS A 537 -15.37 54.99 -10.32
N GLU A 538 -15.44 55.91 -9.37
CA GLU A 538 -16.70 56.45 -8.86
C GLU A 538 -17.59 57.00 -10.00
N GLY A 539 -18.80 56.43 -10.15
CA GLY A 539 -19.77 56.79 -11.19
C GLY A 539 -19.99 55.76 -12.30
N ASP A 540 -19.08 54.79 -12.47
CA ASP A 540 -19.19 53.74 -13.49
C ASP A 540 -19.94 52.49 -12.99
N LYS A 541 -20.59 51.77 -13.90
CA LYS A 541 -21.28 50.50 -13.58
C LYS A 541 -20.27 49.38 -13.41
N THR A 542 -20.37 48.62 -12.33
CA THR A 542 -19.60 47.38 -12.14
C THR A 542 -19.84 46.46 -13.33
N THR A 543 -18.78 45.85 -13.85
CA THR A 543 -18.90 44.83 -14.91
C THR A 543 -18.07 43.61 -14.57
N ILE A 544 -18.51 42.46 -15.07
CA ILE A 544 -17.79 41.19 -14.99
C ILE A 544 -17.28 40.86 -16.38
N LYS A 545 -15.97 40.92 -16.57
CA LYS A 545 -15.34 40.54 -17.83
C LYS A 545 -15.03 39.06 -17.79
N VAL A 546 -15.58 38.32 -18.75
CA VAL A 546 -15.36 36.88 -18.89
C VAL A 546 -14.35 36.68 -19.99
N PHE A 547 -13.19 36.17 -19.63
CA PHE A 547 -12.12 35.82 -20.55
C PHE A 547 -12.05 34.31 -20.76
N LYS A 548 -11.52 33.89 -21.92
CA LYS A 548 -11.12 32.51 -22.13
C LYS A 548 -9.81 32.27 -21.37
N LYS A 549 -9.76 31.21 -20.57
CA LYS A 549 -8.58 30.89 -19.73
C LYS A 549 -7.33 30.58 -20.56
N GLU A 550 -7.53 30.03 -21.76
CA GLU A 550 -6.47 29.56 -22.66
C GLU A 550 -5.57 30.69 -23.19
N ASP A 551 -6.14 31.84 -23.56
CA ASP A 551 -5.43 32.94 -24.23
C ASP A 551 -5.68 34.33 -23.61
N LEU A 552 -6.59 34.42 -22.62
CA LEU A 552 -7.07 35.68 -22.03
C LEU A 552 -7.83 36.59 -23.01
N SER A 553 -8.44 36.03 -24.05
CA SER A 553 -9.36 36.76 -24.93
C SER A 553 -10.68 37.05 -24.24
N LEU A 554 -11.26 38.23 -24.45
CA LEU A 554 -12.57 38.57 -23.89
C LEU A 554 -13.66 37.77 -24.62
N ILE A 555 -14.43 36.98 -23.88
CA ILE A 555 -15.62 36.28 -24.37
C ILE A 555 -16.82 37.22 -24.34
N LYS A 556 -17.06 37.86 -23.19
CA LYS A 556 -18.16 38.79 -23.00
C LYS A 556 -17.98 39.63 -21.74
N THR A 557 -18.69 40.75 -21.69
CA THR A 557 -18.84 41.59 -20.50
C THR A 557 -20.27 41.47 -19.99
N ILE A 558 -20.42 41.20 -18.70
CA ILE A 558 -21.72 41.11 -18.03
C ILE A 558 -21.86 42.37 -17.17
N ALA A 559 -22.96 43.11 -17.35
CA ALA A 559 -23.39 44.11 -16.40
C ALA A 559 -24.33 43.44 -15.38
N PRO A 560 -24.06 43.52 -14.07
CA PRO A 560 -24.95 43.04 -13.03
C PRO A 560 -26.28 43.79 -13.00
#